data_AF-A0A8T5RBA0-F1
#
_entry.id   AF-A0A8T5RBA0-F1
#
_cell.length_a   1.000
_cell.length_b   1.000
_cell.length_c   1.000
_cell.angle_alpha   90.00
_cell.angle_beta   90.00
_cell.angle_gamma   90.00
#
_symmetry.space_group_name_H-M   'P 1'
#
loop_
_entity.id
_entity.type
_entity.pdbx_description
1 polymer ?
#
loop_
_entity_poly.entity_id
_entity_poly.type
_entity_poly.pdbx_seq_one_letter_code
_entity_poly.pdbx_strand_id
1 'polypeptide(L)' 'VILDPFIGSGTTALAAIELNRHYVGYDISQEYVDLAKKKINEVKNQLKLDKFLNG' A
#
# COMPACT_ATOMS: atom_id res chain seq x y z
N VAL A 1 -5.50 12.51 -3.84
CA VAL A 1 -4.76 11.41 -4.50
C VAL A 1 -3.28 11.72 -4.33
N ILE A 2 -2.46 10.75 -3.91
CA ILE A 2 -1.00 10.88 -3.74
C ILE A 2 -0.31 10.19 -4.91
N LEU A 3 0.68 10.86 -5.52
CA LEU A 3 1.54 10.25 -6.55
C LEU A 3 2.93 10.06 -5.95
N ASP A 4 3.47 8.85 -6.06
CA ASP A 4 4.85 8.53 -5.73
C ASP A 4 5.58 7.91 -6.94
N PRO A 5 6.38 8.71 -7.68
CA PRO A 5 7.09 8.22 -8.86
C PRO A 5 8.38 7.43 -8.54
N PHE A 6 8.69 7.23 -7.26
CA PHE A 6 9.84 6.45 -6.77
C PHE A 6 9.41 5.60 -5.57
N ILE A 7 8.33 4.82 -5.76
CA ILE A 7 7.60 4.20 -4.66
C ILE A 7 8.45 3.24 -3.83
N GLY A 8 9.54 2.70 -4.39
CA GLY A 8 10.47 1.82 -3.70
C GLY A 8 9.75 0.71 -2.94
N SER A 9 10.03 0.59 -1.65
CA SER A 9 9.41 -0.46 -0.81
C SER A 9 7.94 -0.23 -0.43
N GLY A 10 7.31 0.85 -0.90
CA GLY A 10 5.87 1.11 -0.76
C GLY A 10 5.43 1.93 0.46
N THR A 11 6.34 2.56 1.21
CA THR A 11 6.01 3.29 2.45
C THR A 11 4.98 4.40 2.25
N THR A 12 5.08 5.15 1.15
CA THR A 12 4.09 6.19 0.80
C THR A 12 2.68 5.62 0.59
N ALA A 13 2.58 4.45 -0.04
CA ALA A 13 1.29 3.78 -0.23
C ALA A 13 0.72 3.25 1.10
N LEU A 14 1.57 2.75 2.00
CA LEU A 14 1.15 2.30 3.33
C LEU A 14 0.61 3.46 4.16
N ALA A 15 1.33 4.59 4.21
CA ALA A 15 0.86 5.80 4.88
C ALA A 15 -0.44 6.33 4.26
N ALA A 16 -0.57 6.28 2.92
CA ALA A 16 -1.81 6.67 2.24
C ALA A 16 -2.99 5.77 2.66
N ILE A 17 -2.79 4.46 2.80
CA ILE A 17 -3.83 3.52 3.28
C ILE A 17 -4.27 3.88 4.71
N GLU A 18 -3.32 4.08 5.62
CA GLU A 18 -3.59 4.45 7.02
C GLU A 18 -4.37 5.76 7.14
N LEU A 19 -4.01 6.76 6.32
CA LEU A 19 -4.67 8.07 6.28
C LEU A 19 -5.92 8.10 5.40
N ASN A 20 -6.40 6.94 4.94
CA ASN A 20 -7.56 6.78 4.07
C ASN A 20 -7.51 7.67 2.80
N ARG A 21 -6.34 7.69 2.14
CA ARG A 21 -6.07 8.41 0.90
C ARG A 21 -5.82 7.46 -0.27
N HIS A 22 -6.32 7.85 -1.44
CA HIS A 22 -5.95 7.20 -2.70
C HIS A 22 -4.51 7.51 -3.07
N TYR A 23 -3.81 6.52 -3.64
CA TYR A 23 -2.43 6.63 -4.09
C TYR A 23 -2.25 6.00 -5.49
N VAL A 24 -1.24 6.48 -6.20
CA VAL A 24 -0.65 5.87 -7.39
C VAL A 24 0.85 5.92 -7.18
N GLY A 25 1.56 4.84 -7.47
CA GLY A 25 3.02 4.90 -7.48
C GLY A 25 3.64 3.83 -8.35
N TYR A 26 4.83 4.13 -8.82
CA TYR A 26 5.61 3.28 -9.71
C TYR A 26 7.09 3.39 -9.36
N ASP A 27 7.81 2.33 -9.69
CA ASP A 27 9.26 2.25 -9.57
C ASP A 27 9.79 1.54 -10.82
N ILE A 28 11.03 1.84 -11.20
CA ILE A 28 11.70 1.14 -12.30
C ILE A 28 12.13 -0.27 -11.88
N SER A 29 12.33 -0.49 -10.59
CA SER A 29 12.72 -1.78 -10.04
C SER A 29 11.49 -2.65 -9.83
N GLN A 30 11.36 -3.71 -10.64
CA GLN A 30 10.29 -4.70 -10.48
C GLN A 30 10.33 -5.36 -9.10
N GLU A 31 11.52 -5.60 -8.54
CA GLU A 31 11.69 -6.15 -7.19
C GLU A 31 11.04 -5.24 -6.14
N TYR A 32 11.23 -3.92 -6.24
CA TYR A 32 10.58 -2.96 -5.34
C TYR A 32 9.08 -2.89 -5.55
N VAL A 33 8.61 -2.94 -6.81
CA VAL A 33 7.18 -3.00 -7.11
C VAL A 33 6.53 -4.24 -6.47
N ASP A 34 7.16 -5.40 -6.56
CA ASP A 34 6.64 -6.65 -6.00
C ASP A 34 6.67 -6.64 -4.47
N LEU A 35 7.75 -6.11 -3.87
CA LEU A 35 7.84 -5.89 -2.43
C LEU A 35 6.74 -4.95 -1.91
N ALA A 36 6.52 -3.82 -2.60
CA ALA A 36 5.48 -2.86 -2.26
C ALA A 36 4.08 -3.50 -2.35
N LYS A 37 3.79 -4.23 -3.44
CA LYS A 37 2.52 -4.95 -3.63
C LYS A 37 2.26 -5.96 -2.51
N LYS A 38 3.28 -6.75 -2.11
CA LYS A 38 3.17 -7.72 -1.02
C LYS A 38 2.74 -7.04 0.28
N LYS A 39 3.47 -6.01 0.72
CA LYS A 39 3.18 -5.26 1.96
C LYS A 39 1.79 -4.61 1.93
N ILE A 40 1.44 -4.00 0.81
CA ILE A 40 0.12 -3.36 0.60
C ILE A 40 -1.01 -4.40 0.75
N ASN A 41 -0.84 -5.59 0.18
CA ASN A 41 -1.84 -6.66 0.26
C ASN A 41 -1.99 -7.22 1.68
N GLU A 42 -0.87 -7.38 2.41
CA GLU A 42 -0.88 -7.78 3.82
C GLU A 42 -1.71 -6.80 4.67
N VAL A 43 -1.45 -5.49 4.54
CA VAL A 43 -2.22 -4.45 5.26
C VAL A 43 -3.69 -4.43 4.84
N LYS A 44 -3.99 -4.52 3.54
CA LYS A 44 -5.39 -4.55 3.06
C LYS A 44 -6.15 -5.76 3.56
N ASN A 45 -5.52 -6.93 3.66
CA ASN A 45 -6.13 -8.14 4.19
C ASN A 45 -6.39 -8.01 5.70
N GLN A 46 -5.46 -7.44 6.45
CA GLN A 46 -5.65 -7.13 7.87
C GLN A 46 -6.86 -6.19 8.07
N LEU A 47 -6.93 -5.09 7.32
CA LEU A 47 -8.05 -4.14 7.39
C LEU A 47 -9.40 -4.78 7.05
N LYS A 48 -9.43 -5.76 6.14
CA LYS A 48 -10.67 -6.51 5.84
C LYS A 48 -11.05 -7.43 6.99
N LEU A 49 -10.08 -8.12 7.58
CA LEU A 49 -10.30 -9.00 8.73
C LEU A 49 -10.80 -8.20 9.93
N ASP A 50 -10.17 -7.06 10.24
CA ASP A 50 -10.56 -6.18 11.34
C ASP A 50 -12.00 -5.67 11.16
N LYS A 51 -12.38 -5.30 9.93
CA LYS A 51 -13.76 -4.91 9.60
C LYS A 51 -14.76 -6.05 9.74
N PHE A 52 -14.35 -7.29 9.45
CA PHE A 52 -15.20 -8.46 9.60
C PHE A 52 -15.40 -8.84 11.08
N LEU A 53 -14.35 -8.75 11.90
CA LEU A 53 -14.39 -9.14 13.31
C LEU A 53 -15.04 -8.09 14.22
N ASN A 54 -14.93 -6.81 13.87
CA ASN A 54 -15.41 -5.69 14.70
C ASN A 54 -16.61 -4.94 14.09
N GLY A 55 -17.17 -5.46 12.99
CA GLY A 55 -18.31 -4.90 12.28
C GLY A 55 -19.65 -5.52 12.66
#